data_AF-A0A960WV68-F1
#
_entry.id   AF-A0A960WV68-F1
#
_cell.length_a   1.000
_cell.length_b   1.000
_cell.length_c   1.000
_cell.angle_alpha   90.00
_cell.angle_beta   90.00
_cell.angle_gamma   90.00
#
_symmetry.space_group_name_H-M   'P 1'
#
loop_
_entity.id
_entity.type
_entity.pdbx_description
1 polymer ?
#
loop_
_entity_poly.entity_id
_entity_poly.type
_entity_poly.pdbx_seq_one_letter_code
_entity_poly.pdbx_strand_id
1 'polypeptide(L)'
;MRHELEERIGFAGTQPVAGPQEDFRSRDYINLKFAARGLPIVGEAEEFPFLEMGRGLILNFQERLRLLKSHRCPVDRHITEWLDRYLAGTGVFTDGEALLPDPLILERHGLARLLSLPHDGDRFESSIVSSFRTWQGVCHNPAKDRRTTKGVFHVAEGGLPIADDKLAVPKITFARLLKAALHPPDELLTLPYTSAEAQPVKAFASLLLRPLVCPEVPGFTKEKTMETRFFAPGNLVSNLDFVESIFGNAGDPFLPENDARLDVEHWTGHTGCVILAPHLITLKKKDVGLPHVSEATDRQKRDGMCWSDENEFYNNGSAFKVTARNAEGVVVTLIADNYFGYCKKEV
;
A
#
# COMPACT_ATOMS: atom_id res chain seq x y z
N MET A 1 -20.73 -11.30 -14.56
CA MET A 1 -21.11 -11.85 -13.23
C MET A 1 -20.11 -12.89 -12.72
N ARG A 2 -19.93 -14.09 -13.30
CA ARG A 2 -18.96 -15.09 -12.74
C ARG A 2 -17.49 -14.64 -12.80
N HIS A 3 -17.04 -14.14 -13.95
CA HIS A 3 -15.68 -13.59 -14.13
C HIS A 3 -15.40 -12.40 -13.19
N GLU A 4 -16.40 -11.56 -12.98
CA GLU A 4 -16.31 -10.39 -12.10
C GLU A 4 -16.19 -10.79 -10.62
N LEU A 5 -16.93 -11.81 -10.17
CA LEU A 5 -16.81 -12.33 -8.81
C LEU A 5 -15.46 -13.03 -8.57
N GLU A 6 -14.93 -13.70 -9.59
CA GLU A 6 -13.60 -14.30 -9.55
C GLU A 6 -12.52 -13.22 -9.44
N GLU A 7 -12.56 -12.19 -10.28
CA GLU A 7 -11.58 -11.09 -10.26
C GLU A 7 -11.69 -10.20 -9.02
N ARG A 8 -12.88 -10.00 -8.45
CA ARG A 8 -13.09 -9.12 -7.29
C ARG A 8 -12.86 -9.82 -5.95
N ILE A 9 -13.30 -11.07 -5.79
CA ILE A 9 -13.29 -11.76 -4.48
C ILE A 9 -12.82 -13.22 -4.56
N GLY A 10 -12.27 -13.65 -5.71
CA GLY A 10 -11.76 -15.01 -5.88
C GLY A 10 -12.86 -16.08 -5.91
N PHE A 11 -14.13 -15.70 -6.11
CA PHE A 11 -15.24 -16.65 -6.07
C PHE A 11 -15.49 -17.27 -7.44
N ALA A 12 -14.91 -18.45 -7.67
CA ALA A 12 -15.06 -19.20 -8.91
C ALA A 12 -16.37 -20.03 -8.99
N GLY A 13 -17.25 -19.98 -7.98
CA GLY A 13 -18.50 -20.75 -7.93
C GLY A 13 -18.35 -22.22 -7.52
N THR A 14 -17.15 -22.65 -7.15
CA THR A 14 -16.85 -23.98 -6.60
C THR A 14 -16.07 -23.82 -5.31
N GLN A 15 -16.25 -24.74 -4.35
CA GLN A 15 -15.41 -24.71 -3.15
C GLN A 15 -13.94 -24.97 -3.53
N PRO A 16 -12.99 -24.20 -2.96
CA PRO A 16 -11.58 -24.48 -3.14
C PRO A 16 -11.23 -25.87 -2.60
N VAL A 17 -10.50 -26.65 -3.39
CA VAL A 17 -9.98 -27.96 -2.95
C VAL A 17 -8.62 -27.75 -2.31
N ALA A 18 -8.43 -28.25 -1.10
CA ALA A 18 -7.13 -28.21 -0.43
C ALA A 18 -6.08 -29.05 -1.18
N GLY A 19 -4.82 -28.63 -1.12
CA GLY A 19 -3.72 -29.29 -1.81
C GLY A 19 -2.98 -28.40 -2.81
N PRO A 20 -1.99 -28.95 -3.53
CA PRO A 20 -1.21 -28.21 -4.51
C PRO A 20 -2.14 -27.74 -5.64
N GLN A 21 -2.17 -26.45 -5.88
CA GLN A 21 -2.85 -25.86 -7.02
C GLN A 21 -1.82 -25.11 -7.86
N GLU A 22 -1.67 -25.55 -9.11
CA GLU A 22 -0.87 -24.82 -10.09
C GLU A 22 -1.75 -23.79 -10.78
N ASP A 23 -1.38 -22.51 -10.62
CA ASP A 23 -2.05 -21.40 -11.28
C ASP A 23 -1.18 -20.84 -12.41
N PHE A 24 -1.07 -21.62 -13.49
CA PHE A 24 -0.31 -21.25 -14.68
C PHE A 24 -0.77 -19.93 -15.29
N ARG A 25 -2.08 -19.65 -15.25
CA ARG A 25 -2.64 -18.41 -15.82
C ARG A 25 -2.17 -17.18 -15.07
N SER A 26 -2.18 -17.22 -13.74
CA SER A 26 -1.69 -16.10 -12.94
C SER A 26 -0.17 -15.93 -13.05
N ARG A 27 0.59 -17.03 -13.22
CA ARG A 27 2.03 -16.97 -13.51
C ARG A 27 2.32 -16.26 -14.84
N ASP A 28 1.67 -16.68 -15.92
CA ASP A 28 1.77 -16.03 -17.23
C ASP A 28 1.39 -14.55 -17.15
N TYR A 29 0.32 -14.23 -16.40
CA TYR A 29 -0.13 -12.87 -16.18
C TYR A 29 0.90 -12.00 -15.45
N ILE A 30 1.52 -12.53 -14.38
CA ILE A 30 2.57 -11.81 -13.65
C ILE A 30 3.76 -11.54 -14.56
N ASN A 31 4.22 -12.52 -15.34
CA ASN A 31 5.34 -12.34 -16.26
C ASN A 31 5.00 -11.34 -17.38
N LEU A 32 3.78 -11.37 -17.93
CA LEU A 32 3.31 -10.33 -18.86
C LEU A 32 3.41 -8.94 -18.24
N LYS A 33 3.04 -8.82 -16.97
CA LYS A 33 3.01 -7.55 -16.27
C LYS A 33 4.38 -7.04 -15.87
N PHE A 34 5.29 -7.93 -15.46
CA PHE A 34 6.70 -7.60 -15.32
C PHE A 34 7.29 -7.13 -16.64
N ALA A 35 7.09 -7.91 -17.72
CA ALA A 35 7.55 -7.54 -19.05
C ALA A 35 6.97 -6.19 -19.49
N ALA A 36 5.67 -5.92 -19.30
CA ALA A 36 5.05 -4.64 -19.65
C ALA A 36 5.64 -3.43 -18.89
N ARG A 37 6.17 -3.65 -17.68
CA ARG A 37 6.84 -2.64 -16.85
C ARG A 37 8.36 -2.59 -17.06
N GLY A 38 8.90 -3.42 -17.94
CA GLY A 38 10.35 -3.55 -18.16
C GLY A 38 11.09 -4.21 -16.99
N LEU A 39 10.38 -4.96 -16.15
CA LEU A 39 10.93 -5.75 -15.05
C LEU A 39 11.33 -7.15 -15.58
N PRO A 40 12.33 -7.82 -14.96
CA PRO A 40 12.69 -9.17 -15.32
C PRO A 40 11.50 -10.13 -15.09
N ILE A 41 11.31 -11.05 -16.04
CA ILE A 41 10.38 -12.17 -15.90
C ILE A 41 11.02 -13.27 -15.06
N VAL A 42 10.21 -14.22 -14.63
CA VAL A 42 10.62 -15.42 -13.90
C VAL A 42 10.54 -16.63 -14.85
N GLY A 43 11.61 -17.43 -14.90
CA GLY A 43 11.76 -18.51 -15.88
C GLY A 43 12.35 -18.05 -17.21
N GLU A 44 12.48 -18.98 -18.15
CA GLU A 44 13.07 -18.70 -19.47
C GLU A 44 12.03 -18.16 -20.45
N ALA A 45 12.44 -17.29 -21.38
CA ALA A 45 11.51 -16.64 -22.32
C ALA A 45 10.77 -17.65 -23.22
N GLU A 46 11.43 -18.77 -23.54
CA GLU A 46 10.92 -19.87 -24.34
C GLU A 46 9.74 -20.61 -23.67
N GLU A 47 9.61 -20.50 -22.35
CA GLU A 47 8.49 -21.05 -21.58
C GLU A 47 7.20 -20.23 -21.76
N PHE A 48 7.30 -19.02 -22.33
CA PHE A 48 6.19 -18.09 -22.50
C PHE A 48 5.98 -17.69 -23.99
N PRO A 49 5.48 -18.60 -24.85
CA PRO A 49 5.29 -18.35 -26.28
C PRO A 49 4.44 -17.11 -26.59
N PHE A 50 3.48 -16.77 -25.75
CA PHE A 50 2.65 -15.57 -25.91
C PHE A 50 3.41 -14.27 -25.61
N LEU A 51 4.35 -14.29 -24.67
CA LEU A 51 5.22 -13.13 -24.41
C LEU A 51 6.19 -12.92 -25.57
N GLU A 52 6.75 -14.00 -26.10
CA GLU A 52 7.62 -13.95 -27.27
C GLU A 52 6.87 -13.41 -28.50
N MET A 53 5.68 -13.96 -28.79
CA MET A 53 4.82 -13.51 -29.89
C MET A 53 4.40 -12.03 -29.71
N GLY A 54 4.11 -11.62 -28.47
CA GLY A 54 3.68 -10.27 -28.12
C GLY A 54 4.80 -9.25 -27.93
N ARG A 55 6.08 -9.63 -28.08
CA ARG A 55 7.24 -8.82 -27.69
C ARG A 55 7.22 -7.41 -28.29
N GLY A 56 6.85 -7.27 -29.56
CA GLY A 56 6.76 -5.96 -30.22
C GLY A 56 5.70 -5.03 -29.59
N LEU A 57 4.56 -5.59 -29.19
CA LEU A 57 3.49 -4.84 -28.51
C LEU A 57 3.90 -4.43 -27.10
N ILE A 58 4.55 -5.34 -26.36
CA ILE A 58 5.06 -5.09 -25.01
C ILE A 58 6.11 -3.96 -25.04
N LEU A 59 7.08 -4.03 -25.95
CA LEU A 59 8.11 -2.98 -26.09
C LEU A 59 7.49 -1.63 -26.49
N ASN A 60 6.53 -1.63 -27.43
CA ASN A 60 5.82 -0.40 -27.77
C ASN A 60 5.06 0.18 -26.57
N PHE A 61 4.43 -0.68 -25.76
CA PHE A 61 3.74 -0.28 -24.54
C PHE A 61 4.71 0.31 -23.50
N GLN A 62 5.89 -0.30 -23.30
CA GLN A 62 6.94 0.25 -22.43
C GLN A 62 7.35 1.67 -22.84
N GLU A 63 7.57 1.93 -24.13
CA GLU A 63 7.94 3.27 -24.60
C GLU A 63 6.81 4.29 -24.33
N ARG A 64 5.55 3.89 -24.47
CA ARG A 64 4.41 4.75 -24.10
C ARG A 64 4.37 5.03 -22.61
N LEU A 65 4.64 4.03 -21.77
CA LEU A 65 4.72 4.22 -20.31
C LEU A 65 5.84 5.19 -19.93
N ARG A 66 6.99 5.18 -20.64
CA ARG A 66 8.06 6.16 -20.41
C ARG A 66 7.62 7.59 -20.71
N LEU A 67 6.83 7.80 -21.77
CA LEU A 67 6.23 9.11 -22.08
C LEU A 67 5.20 9.53 -21.02
N LEU A 68 4.51 8.57 -20.42
CA LEU A 68 3.49 8.76 -19.39
C LEU A 68 4.04 8.64 -17.97
N LYS A 69 5.35 8.79 -17.74
CA LYS A 69 5.98 8.57 -16.42
C LYS A 69 5.35 9.38 -15.29
N SER A 70 4.86 10.58 -15.57
CA SER A 70 4.18 11.45 -14.59
C SER A 70 2.66 11.29 -14.57
N HIS A 71 2.10 10.43 -15.43
CA HIS A 71 0.67 10.18 -15.48
C HIS A 71 0.24 9.27 -14.33
N ARG A 72 -0.73 9.74 -13.55
CA ARG A 72 -1.30 9.01 -12.41
C ARG A 72 -2.77 8.70 -12.66
N CYS A 73 -3.22 7.55 -12.16
CA CYS A 73 -4.64 7.21 -12.17
C CYS A 73 -5.46 8.28 -11.43
N PRO A 74 -6.78 8.43 -11.70
CA PRO A 74 -7.60 9.50 -11.14
C PRO A 74 -7.54 9.61 -9.62
N VAL A 75 -7.61 8.48 -8.92
CA VAL A 75 -7.54 8.42 -7.46
C VAL A 75 -6.16 8.83 -6.90
N ASP A 76 -5.06 8.36 -7.50
CA ASP A 76 -3.70 8.72 -7.07
C ASP A 76 -3.40 10.20 -7.33
N ARG A 77 -3.93 10.75 -8.44
CA ARG A 77 -3.87 12.19 -8.73
C ARG A 77 -4.64 13.00 -7.69
N HIS A 78 -5.84 12.58 -7.32
CA HIS A 78 -6.62 13.27 -6.29
C HIS A 78 -5.90 13.29 -4.92
N ILE A 79 -5.31 12.15 -4.53
CA ILE A 79 -4.51 12.06 -3.29
C ILE A 79 -3.27 12.97 -3.38
N THR A 80 -2.58 12.97 -4.53
CA THR A 80 -1.38 13.79 -4.76
C THR A 80 -1.70 15.28 -4.70
N GLU A 81 -2.74 15.74 -5.41
CA GLU A 81 -3.18 17.14 -5.39
C GLU A 81 -3.59 17.59 -3.98
N TRP A 82 -4.22 16.70 -3.21
CA TRP A 82 -4.54 16.97 -1.80
C TRP A 82 -3.27 17.05 -0.95
N LEU A 83 -2.32 16.12 -1.11
CA LEU A 83 -1.05 16.14 -0.39
C LEU A 83 -0.21 17.38 -0.72
N ASP A 84 -0.18 17.83 -1.97
CA ASP A 84 0.51 19.06 -2.39
C ASP A 84 -0.02 20.27 -1.59
N ARG A 85 -1.35 20.45 -1.57
CA ARG A 85 -1.99 21.53 -0.80
C ARG A 85 -1.78 21.34 0.71
N TYR A 86 -1.98 20.11 1.20
CA TYR A 86 -1.86 19.79 2.62
C TYR A 86 -0.44 20.01 3.14
N LEU A 87 0.60 19.76 2.33
CA LEU A 87 2.02 19.87 2.70
C LEU A 87 2.66 21.20 2.29
N ALA A 88 1.91 22.10 1.65
CA ALA A 88 2.37 23.43 1.30
C ALA A 88 3.00 24.16 2.50
N GLY A 89 4.14 24.82 2.26
CA GLY A 89 4.90 25.55 3.27
C GLY A 89 5.85 24.71 4.13
N THR A 90 5.89 23.38 3.97
CA THR A 90 6.85 22.52 4.70
C THR A 90 8.26 22.51 4.10
N GLY A 91 8.38 22.74 2.78
CA GLY A 91 9.66 22.72 2.07
C GLY A 91 10.35 21.35 2.01
N VAL A 92 9.66 20.25 2.34
CA VAL A 92 10.23 18.90 2.36
C VAL A 92 10.23 18.25 0.98
N PHE A 93 9.17 18.50 0.21
CA PHE A 93 9.03 18.06 -1.16
C PHE A 93 9.34 19.20 -2.12
N THR A 94 10.06 18.87 -3.18
CA THR A 94 10.36 19.80 -4.29
C THR A 94 9.26 19.76 -5.34
N ASP A 95 9.14 20.82 -6.15
CA ASP A 95 8.12 20.91 -7.20
C ASP A 95 8.24 19.73 -8.18
N GLY A 96 7.14 19.00 -8.35
CA GLY A 96 7.08 17.81 -9.22
C GLY A 96 7.67 16.53 -8.62
N GLU A 97 8.14 16.56 -7.37
CA GLU A 97 8.54 15.35 -6.64
C GLU A 97 7.31 14.47 -6.37
N ALA A 98 7.44 13.16 -6.57
CA ALA A 98 6.32 12.24 -6.39
C ALA A 98 5.93 12.12 -4.91
N LEU A 99 4.65 12.31 -4.61
CA LEU A 99 4.07 12.16 -3.27
C LEU A 99 3.47 10.77 -3.00
N LEU A 100 3.46 9.91 -4.01
CA LEU A 100 3.01 8.53 -3.94
C LEU A 100 3.97 7.61 -4.71
N PRO A 101 4.05 6.31 -4.36
CA PRO A 101 4.85 5.34 -5.10
C PRO A 101 4.41 5.22 -6.58
N ASP A 102 5.26 4.63 -7.41
CA ASP A 102 4.89 4.09 -8.74
C ASP A 102 4.80 2.56 -8.64
N PRO A 103 3.61 2.00 -8.34
CA PRO A 103 3.49 0.61 -7.92
C PRO A 103 3.21 -0.35 -9.08
N LEU A 104 3.48 -1.62 -8.85
CA LEU A 104 2.80 -2.74 -9.50
C LEU A 104 1.35 -2.80 -9.00
N ILE A 105 0.39 -2.41 -9.84
CA ILE A 105 -1.05 -2.43 -9.52
C ILE A 105 -1.52 -3.87 -9.43
N LEU A 106 -2.27 -4.29 -8.42
CA LEU A 106 -2.84 -5.64 -8.32
C LEU A 106 -4.35 -5.56 -8.58
N GLU A 107 -4.72 -5.75 -9.82
CA GLU A 107 -6.04 -5.51 -10.42
C GLU A 107 -6.94 -6.76 -10.44
N ARG A 108 -6.40 -7.92 -10.05
CA ARG A 108 -7.14 -9.19 -9.96
C ARG A 108 -6.88 -9.88 -8.64
N HIS A 109 -7.95 -10.41 -8.07
CA HIS A 109 -7.90 -11.21 -6.86
C HIS A 109 -6.93 -12.39 -6.98
N GLY A 110 -6.06 -12.56 -5.99
CA GLY A 110 -5.13 -13.68 -5.90
C GLY A 110 -3.74 -13.39 -6.44
N LEU A 111 -3.54 -12.32 -7.22
CA LEU A 111 -2.20 -11.91 -7.65
C LEU A 111 -1.31 -11.57 -6.45
N ALA A 112 -1.86 -10.89 -5.43
CA ALA A 112 -1.14 -10.57 -4.20
C ALA A 112 -0.67 -11.85 -3.48
N ARG A 113 -1.54 -12.87 -3.41
CA ARG A 113 -1.21 -14.17 -2.81
C ARG A 113 -0.10 -14.88 -3.56
N LEU A 114 -0.18 -14.93 -4.89
CA LEU A 114 0.85 -15.54 -5.72
C LEU A 114 2.20 -14.82 -5.55
N LEU A 115 2.18 -13.48 -5.47
CA LEU A 115 3.39 -12.69 -5.28
C LEU A 115 4.04 -12.83 -3.88
N SER A 116 3.31 -13.39 -2.90
CA SER A 116 3.72 -13.47 -1.49
C SER A 116 4.66 -14.63 -1.18
N LEU A 117 4.94 -15.50 -2.15
CA LEU A 117 5.84 -16.65 -2.01
C LEU A 117 6.73 -16.77 -3.25
N PRO A 118 7.92 -17.40 -3.17
CA PRO A 118 8.80 -17.58 -4.31
C PRO A 118 8.12 -18.44 -5.37
N HIS A 119 8.43 -18.19 -6.65
CA HIS A 119 7.77 -18.88 -7.75
C HIS A 119 7.97 -20.40 -7.75
N ASP A 120 9.13 -20.86 -7.27
CA ASP A 120 9.64 -22.23 -7.19
C ASP A 120 9.71 -22.77 -5.75
N GLY A 121 9.09 -22.08 -4.79
CA GLY A 121 9.23 -22.39 -3.38
C GLY A 121 7.97 -22.23 -2.55
N ASP A 122 7.91 -22.99 -1.45
CA ASP A 122 6.81 -22.94 -0.49
C ASP A 122 7.13 -22.13 0.77
N ARG A 123 8.31 -21.49 0.83
CA ARG A 123 8.77 -20.72 1.99
C ARG A 123 9.49 -19.45 1.55
N PHE A 124 9.12 -18.34 2.17
CA PHE A 124 9.84 -17.07 2.08
C PHE A 124 10.13 -16.55 3.47
N GLU A 125 11.32 -16.00 3.70
CA GLU A 125 11.70 -15.40 4.97
C GLU A 125 12.46 -14.10 4.77
N SER A 126 12.10 -13.11 5.57
CA SER A 126 12.81 -11.85 5.72
C SER A 126 12.92 -11.47 7.20
N SER A 127 13.59 -10.36 7.48
CA SER A 127 13.69 -9.80 8.83
C SER A 127 12.33 -9.41 9.45
N ILE A 128 11.26 -9.30 8.65
CA ILE A 128 9.96 -8.78 9.08
C ILE A 128 8.79 -9.74 8.86
N VAL A 129 8.92 -10.79 8.04
CA VAL A 129 7.87 -11.78 7.82
C VAL A 129 8.42 -13.14 7.39
N SER A 130 7.81 -14.21 7.89
CA SER A 130 7.99 -15.57 7.41
C SER A 130 6.69 -16.06 6.78
N SER A 131 6.74 -16.47 5.53
CA SER A 131 5.58 -16.88 4.74
C SER A 131 5.72 -18.32 4.27
N PHE A 132 4.62 -19.08 4.33
CA PHE A 132 4.60 -20.50 4.00
C PHE A 132 3.38 -20.84 3.16
N ARG A 133 3.55 -21.62 2.09
CA ARG A 133 2.46 -22.37 1.49
C ARG A 133 2.06 -23.50 2.43
N THR A 134 0.77 -23.65 2.67
CA THR A 134 0.22 -24.73 3.48
C THR A 134 -0.80 -25.52 2.69
N TRP A 135 -1.15 -26.71 3.17
CA TRP A 135 -2.17 -27.53 2.51
C TRP A 135 -3.53 -26.82 2.38
N GLN A 136 -3.87 -25.96 3.36
CA GLN A 136 -5.13 -25.21 3.37
C GLN A 136 -5.05 -23.82 2.73
N GLY A 137 -3.87 -23.36 2.30
CA GLY A 137 -3.69 -22.03 1.73
C GLY A 137 -2.31 -21.44 1.98
N VAL A 138 -2.26 -20.29 2.66
CA VAL A 138 -1.02 -19.59 2.98
C VAL A 138 -0.99 -19.20 4.46
N CYS A 139 0.20 -19.22 5.05
CA CYS A 139 0.46 -18.79 6.41
C CYS A 139 1.52 -17.68 6.40
N HIS A 140 1.25 -16.56 7.08
CA HIS A 140 2.18 -15.44 7.19
C HIS A 140 2.38 -15.08 8.65
N ASN A 141 3.62 -15.18 9.12
CA ASN A 141 4.04 -14.85 10.48
C ASN A 141 4.88 -13.56 10.44
N PRO A 142 4.29 -12.39 10.71
CA PRO A 142 5.05 -11.14 10.80
C PRO A 142 5.93 -11.15 12.06
N ALA A 143 7.06 -10.42 12.04
CA ALA A 143 8.00 -10.37 13.16
C ALA A 143 7.36 -9.88 14.48
N LYS A 144 6.30 -9.08 14.39
CA LYS A 144 5.45 -8.72 15.53
C LYS A 144 4.11 -9.43 15.42
N ASP A 145 3.86 -10.34 16.36
CA ASP A 145 2.68 -11.21 16.37
C ASP A 145 1.42 -10.55 17.02
N ARG A 146 1.53 -9.31 17.51
CA ARG A 146 0.38 -8.62 18.11
C ARG A 146 0.40 -7.12 17.91
N ARG A 147 -0.81 -6.56 17.87
CA ARG A 147 -1.04 -5.13 17.84
C ARG A 147 -0.76 -4.47 19.18
N THR A 148 -0.09 -3.33 19.17
CA THR A 148 0.00 -2.41 20.32
C THR A 148 -1.05 -1.32 20.16
N THR A 149 -1.67 -0.90 21.27
CA THR A 149 -2.71 0.16 21.25
C THR A 149 -2.27 1.45 21.94
N LYS A 150 -1.37 1.36 22.92
CA LYS A 150 -0.88 2.52 23.68
C LYS A 150 0.20 3.27 22.89
N GLY A 151 -0.04 4.56 22.61
CA GLY A 151 0.95 5.43 21.94
C GLY A 151 1.21 5.07 20.47
N VAL A 152 0.21 4.51 19.78
CA VAL A 152 0.36 4.04 18.39
C VAL A 152 -0.37 4.94 17.40
N PHE A 153 -1.39 5.68 17.83
CA PHE A 153 -2.23 6.49 16.94
C PHE A 153 -1.82 7.96 17.00
N HIS A 154 -1.11 8.39 15.96
CA HIS A 154 -0.64 9.74 15.77
C HIS A 154 -1.48 10.45 14.71
N VAL A 155 -1.60 11.76 14.85
CA VAL A 155 -2.44 12.58 13.98
C VAL A 155 -1.68 13.86 13.62
N ALA A 156 -1.52 14.10 12.32
CA ALA A 156 -0.84 15.29 11.82
C ALA A 156 -1.69 16.55 12.04
N GLU A 157 -1.01 17.62 12.43
CA GLU A 157 -1.53 18.99 12.47
C GLU A 157 -1.76 19.55 11.06
N GLY A 158 -2.52 20.64 10.95
CA GLY A 158 -2.86 21.30 9.68
C GLY A 158 -4.16 20.82 9.03
N GLY A 159 -4.92 19.98 9.72
CA GLY A 159 -6.21 19.46 9.28
C GLY A 159 -7.34 19.65 10.30
N LEU A 160 -8.23 18.67 10.41
CA LEU A 160 -9.31 18.68 11.40
C LEU A 160 -8.77 18.57 12.84
N PRO A 161 -9.52 19.08 13.85
CA PRO A 161 -9.12 19.01 15.25
C PRO A 161 -8.62 17.63 15.69
N ILE A 162 -7.56 17.62 16.48
CA ILE A 162 -6.93 16.39 16.98
C ILE A 162 -7.60 16.03 18.31
N ALA A 163 -8.12 14.80 18.41
CA ALA A 163 -8.68 14.30 19.66
C ALA A 163 -7.59 14.27 20.76
N ASP A 164 -7.95 14.64 21.99
CA ASP A 164 -6.96 14.86 23.05
C ASP A 164 -6.12 13.61 23.38
N ASP A 165 -6.72 12.42 23.22
CA ASP A 165 -6.10 11.12 23.47
C ASP A 165 -5.11 10.67 22.37
N LYS A 166 -4.98 11.43 21.28
CA LYS A 166 -4.05 11.14 20.17
C LYS A 166 -2.78 11.97 20.28
N LEU A 167 -1.69 11.43 19.74
CA LEU A 167 -0.43 12.16 19.69
C LEU A 167 -0.45 13.17 18.53
N ALA A 168 -0.27 14.45 18.83
CA ALA A 168 -0.27 15.52 17.83
C ALA A 168 1.10 15.61 17.16
N VAL A 169 1.13 15.47 15.82
CA VAL A 169 2.37 15.45 15.04
C VAL A 169 2.48 16.74 14.22
N PRO A 170 3.58 17.49 14.33
CA PRO A 170 3.80 18.65 13.48
C PRO A 170 3.69 18.31 11.99
N LYS A 171 3.08 19.20 11.20
CA LYS A 171 2.91 19.00 9.75
C LYS A 171 4.23 18.72 9.02
N ILE A 172 5.33 19.38 9.43
CA ILE A 172 6.68 19.12 8.91
C ILE A 172 7.16 17.69 9.19
N THR A 173 6.84 17.15 10.36
CA THR A 173 7.20 15.79 10.76
C THR A 173 6.45 14.76 9.94
N PHE A 174 5.15 14.95 9.72
CA PHE A 174 4.40 14.11 8.79
C PHE A 174 4.98 14.14 7.37
N ALA A 175 5.35 15.31 6.85
CA ALA A 175 5.98 15.44 5.54
C ALA A 175 7.29 14.64 5.43
N ARG A 176 8.17 14.72 6.44
CA ARG A 176 9.43 13.96 6.47
C ARG A 176 9.21 12.46 6.61
N LEU A 177 8.22 12.04 7.41
CA LEU A 177 7.83 10.63 7.53
C LEU A 177 7.28 10.08 6.21
N LEU A 178 6.43 10.85 5.50
CA LEU A 178 5.95 10.48 4.18
C LEU A 178 7.12 10.35 3.20
N LYS A 179 8.03 11.33 3.17
CA LYS A 179 9.21 11.28 2.30
C LYS A 179 10.05 10.03 2.55
N ALA A 180 10.29 9.68 3.81
CA ALA A 180 10.99 8.45 4.16
C ALA A 180 10.18 7.18 3.80
N ALA A 181 8.85 7.20 3.92
CA ALA A 181 7.99 6.07 3.56
C ALA A 181 8.06 5.72 2.08
N LEU A 182 8.26 6.73 1.22
CA LEU A 182 8.44 6.56 -0.23
C LEU A 182 9.82 6.04 -0.64
N HIS A 183 10.77 5.98 0.29
CA HIS A 183 12.15 5.51 0.06
C HIS A 183 12.52 4.36 1.01
N PRO A 184 11.82 3.21 0.94
CA PRO A 184 12.18 2.02 1.70
C PRO A 184 13.52 1.43 1.23
N PRO A 185 14.23 0.67 2.08
CA PRO A 185 15.42 -0.07 1.66
C PRO A 185 15.08 -1.17 0.64
N ASP A 186 16.06 -1.53 -0.18
CA ASP A 186 15.91 -2.53 -1.24
C ASP A 186 15.36 -3.87 -0.75
N GLU A 187 15.78 -4.35 0.43
CA GLU A 187 15.29 -5.61 1.03
C GLU A 187 13.76 -5.59 1.22
N LEU A 188 13.22 -4.41 1.59
CA LEU A 188 11.79 -4.21 1.81
C LEU A 188 11.01 -4.11 0.48
N LEU A 189 11.67 -3.66 -0.60
CA LEU A 189 11.08 -3.59 -1.94
C LEU A 189 11.10 -4.92 -2.70
N THR A 190 11.98 -5.84 -2.33
CA THR A 190 12.11 -7.14 -3.01
C THR A 190 10.80 -7.93 -2.95
N LEU A 191 10.27 -8.30 -4.11
CA LEU A 191 9.09 -9.17 -4.21
C LEU A 191 9.45 -10.62 -3.86
N PRO A 192 8.71 -11.28 -2.93
CA PRO A 192 8.94 -12.67 -2.57
C PRO A 192 8.95 -13.61 -3.78
N TYR A 193 8.05 -13.40 -4.74
CA TYR A 193 7.96 -14.19 -5.98
C TYR A 193 9.27 -14.35 -6.75
N THR A 194 10.07 -13.29 -6.77
CA THR A 194 11.33 -13.23 -7.52
C THR A 194 12.56 -13.35 -6.61
N SER A 195 12.39 -13.69 -5.32
CA SER A 195 13.48 -13.62 -4.36
C SER A 195 14.61 -14.64 -4.62
N ALA A 196 14.31 -15.71 -5.34
CA ALA A 196 15.28 -16.74 -5.75
C ALA A 196 16.00 -16.41 -7.07
N GLU A 197 15.54 -15.39 -7.81
CA GLU A 197 16.15 -14.99 -9.07
C GLU A 197 17.51 -14.32 -8.87
N ALA A 198 18.36 -14.39 -9.90
CA ALA A 198 19.63 -13.67 -9.90
C ALA A 198 19.44 -12.15 -9.83
N GLN A 199 18.33 -11.64 -10.37
CA GLN A 199 17.94 -10.24 -10.30
C GLN A 199 16.50 -10.10 -9.77
N PRO A 200 16.30 -10.12 -8.44
CA PRO A 200 14.97 -9.97 -7.86
C PRO A 200 14.33 -8.63 -8.20
N VAL A 201 13.02 -8.64 -8.45
CA VAL A 201 12.24 -7.43 -8.69
C VAL A 201 12.08 -6.65 -7.39
N LYS A 202 12.41 -5.36 -7.44
CA LYS A 202 12.23 -4.40 -6.35
C LYS A 202 11.16 -3.40 -6.75
N ALA A 203 10.00 -3.46 -6.11
CA ALA A 203 8.88 -2.58 -6.45
C ALA A 203 7.96 -2.34 -5.25
N PHE A 204 7.23 -1.23 -5.29
CA PHE A 204 5.97 -1.15 -4.57
C PHE A 204 4.92 -1.97 -5.29
N ALA A 205 3.97 -2.53 -4.55
CA ALA A 205 2.71 -3.04 -5.05
C ALA A 205 1.55 -2.17 -4.54
N SER A 206 0.42 -2.17 -5.24
CA SER A 206 -0.76 -1.43 -4.78
C SER A 206 -2.07 -2.14 -5.10
N LEU A 207 -3.10 -1.80 -4.34
CA LEU A 207 -4.46 -2.31 -4.50
C LEU A 207 -5.46 -1.14 -4.46
N LEU A 208 -6.53 -1.23 -5.25
CA LEU A 208 -7.71 -0.38 -5.10
C LEU A 208 -8.78 -1.15 -4.35
N LEU A 209 -9.33 -0.54 -3.29
CA LEU A 209 -10.44 -1.08 -2.51
C LEU A 209 -11.65 -0.14 -2.63
N ARG A 210 -12.86 -0.70 -2.55
CA ARG A 210 -14.13 0.04 -2.47
C ARG A 210 -14.93 -0.38 -1.22
N PRO A 211 -14.43 -0.12 0.00
CA PRO A 211 -15.10 -0.58 1.22
C PRO A 211 -16.45 0.13 1.41
N LEU A 212 -17.45 -0.65 1.85
CA LEU A 212 -18.81 -0.20 2.13
C LEU A 212 -18.84 0.80 3.29
N VAL A 213 -19.52 1.93 3.10
CA VAL A 213 -19.71 2.96 4.13
C VAL A 213 -21.18 3.20 4.43
N CYS A 214 -22.02 3.24 3.39
CA CYS A 214 -23.47 3.41 3.53
C CYS A 214 -24.18 2.19 2.91
N PRO A 215 -24.90 1.36 3.69
CA PRO A 215 -25.64 0.23 3.14
C PRO A 215 -26.86 0.69 2.33
N GLU A 216 -27.29 -0.11 1.37
CA GLU A 216 -28.53 0.15 0.65
C GLU A 216 -29.75 0.03 1.59
N VAL A 217 -30.66 1.00 1.47
CA VAL A 217 -31.99 0.93 2.07
C VAL A 217 -33.01 1.21 0.96
N PRO A 218 -33.81 0.20 0.54
CA PRO A 218 -34.75 0.33 -0.56
C PRO A 218 -35.69 1.54 -0.42
N GLY A 219 -35.78 2.35 -1.47
CA GLY A 219 -36.60 3.57 -1.48
C GLY A 219 -36.03 4.76 -0.71
N PHE A 220 -34.85 4.64 -0.10
CA PHE A 220 -34.22 5.71 0.69
C PHE A 220 -32.82 6.07 0.21
N THR A 221 -31.87 5.12 0.21
CA THR A 221 -30.49 5.37 -0.23
C THR A 221 -29.93 4.16 -0.95
N LYS A 222 -29.11 4.44 -1.97
CA LYS A 222 -28.24 3.44 -2.59
C LYS A 222 -27.07 3.12 -1.67
N GLU A 223 -26.51 1.94 -1.88
CA GLU A 223 -25.23 1.57 -1.29
C GLU A 223 -24.15 2.57 -1.73
N LYS A 224 -23.30 3.01 -0.79
CA LYS A 224 -22.14 3.85 -1.09
C LYS A 224 -20.87 3.31 -0.47
N THR A 225 -19.81 3.38 -1.24
CA THR A 225 -18.45 2.99 -0.89
C THR A 225 -17.55 4.21 -0.86
N MET A 226 -16.50 4.20 -0.07
CA MET A 226 -15.34 5.07 -0.35
C MET A 226 -14.37 4.33 -1.27
N GLU A 227 -13.38 5.02 -1.80
CA GLU A 227 -12.25 4.40 -2.49
C GLU A 227 -11.00 4.48 -1.62
N THR A 228 -10.19 3.42 -1.57
CA THR A 228 -8.96 3.40 -0.79
C THR A 228 -7.82 2.83 -1.63
N ARG A 229 -6.73 3.60 -1.71
CA ARG A 229 -5.47 3.15 -2.32
C ARG A 229 -4.54 2.60 -1.26
N PHE A 230 -4.20 1.32 -1.38
CA PHE A 230 -3.30 0.65 -0.45
C PHE A 230 -1.96 0.41 -1.13
N PHE A 231 -0.87 0.90 -0.56
CA PHE A 231 0.48 0.76 -1.07
C PHE A 231 1.35 -0.01 -0.08
N ALA A 232 2.10 -0.98 -0.59
CA ALA A 232 3.00 -1.79 0.20
C ALA A 232 4.30 -2.03 -0.59
N PRO A 233 5.49 -1.91 0.04
CA PRO A 233 6.72 -2.46 -0.53
C PRO A 233 6.56 -3.95 -0.85
N GLY A 234 7.30 -4.46 -1.84
CA GLY A 234 7.12 -5.82 -2.37
C GLY A 234 7.16 -6.93 -1.32
N ASN A 235 8.02 -6.83 -0.31
CA ASN A 235 8.15 -7.80 0.79
C ASN A 235 6.86 -7.91 1.64
N LEU A 236 5.98 -6.91 1.54
CA LEU A 236 4.72 -6.79 2.28
C LEU A 236 3.48 -7.03 1.39
N VAL A 237 3.64 -7.67 0.23
CA VAL A 237 2.50 -7.96 -0.67
C VAL A 237 1.47 -8.90 -0.04
N SER A 238 1.86 -9.70 0.97
CA SER A 238 0.92 -10.49 1.78
C SER A 238 -0.08 -9.62 2.55
N ASN A 239 0.29 -8.39 2.93
CA ASN A 239 -0.65 -7.44 3.53
C ASN A 239 -1.73 -7.00 2.53
N LEU A 240 -1.39 -6.93 1.24
CA LEU A 240 -2.36 -6.65 0.18
C LEU A 240 -3.31 -7.84 -0.04
N ASP A 241 -2.81 -9.08 -0.06
CA ASP A 241 -3.66 -10.30 -0.11
C ASP A 241 -4.66 -10.31 1.07
N PHE A 242 -4.19 -9.93 2.27
CA PHE A 242 -5.02 -9.86 3.45
C PHE A 242 -6.17 -8.86 3.33
N VAL A 243 -5.91 -7.61 2.91
CA VAL A 243 -7.00 -6.62 2.77
C VAL A 243 -7.88 -6.88 1.54
N GLU A 244 -7.31 -7.42 0.46
CA GLU A 244 -8.05 -7.89 -0.72
C GLU A 244 -9.06 -8.97 -0.32
N SER A 245 -8.64 -9.96 0.47
CA SER A 245 -9.50 -11.06 0.91
C SER A 245 -10.65 -10.61 1.83
N ILE A 246 -10.51 -9.45 2.50
CA ILE A 246 -11.53 -8.92 3.41
C ILE A 246 -12.48 -7.96 2.69
N PHE A 247 -11.93 -7.07 1.86
CA PHE A 247 -12.66 -5.92 1.29
C PHE A 247 -12.87 -6.00 -0.23
N GLY A 248 -12.33 -7.02 -0.88
CA GLY A 248 -12.40 -7.23 -2.32
C GLY A 248 -11.41 -6.37 -3.12
N ASN A 249 -11.13 -6.80 -4.34
CA ASN A 249 -10.36 -6.08 -5.35
C ASN A 249 -11.31 -5.20 -6.17
N ALA A 250 -10.97 -3.92 -6.35
CA ALA A 250 -11.75 -2.97 -7.15
C ALA A 250 -11.15 -2.70 -8.54
N GLY A 251 -10.27 -3.57 -9.02
CA GLY A 251 -9.72 -3.56 -10.37
C GLY A 251 -8.55 -2.59 -10.56
N ASP A 252 -8.23 -2.33 -11.83
CA ASP A 252 -7.19 -1.40 -12.23
C ASP A 252 -7.71 0.05 -12.09
N PRO A 253 -7.09 0.90 -11.24
CA PRO A 253 -7.52 2.28 -11.04
C PRO A 253 -7.33 3.18 -12.26
N PHE A 254 -6.59 2.77 -13.30
CA PHE A 254 -6.47 3.53 -14.55
C PHE A 254 -7.70 3.40 -15.45
N LEU A 255 -8.53 2.37 -15.24
CA LEU A 255 -9.72 2.14 -16.03
C LEU A 255 -10.86 3.06 -15.58
N PRO A 256 -11.53 3.78 -16.49
CA PRO A 256 -12.66 4.65 -16.15
C PRO A 256 -13.78 3.93 -15.39
N GLU A 257 -14.01 2.64 -15.67
CA GLU A 257 -15.03 1.84 -15.00
C GLU A 257 -14.76 1.71 -13.48
N ASN A 258 -13.51 1.90 -13.04
CA ASN A 258 -13.10 1.81 -11.64
C ASN A 258 -12.88 3.19 -11.00
N ASP A 259 -13.05 4.30 -11.73
CA ASP A 259 -12.96 5.65 -11.15
C ASP A 259 -14.24 5.99 -10.38
N ALA A 260 -14.13 6.04 -9.04
CA ALA A 260 -15.25 6.33 -8.16
C ALA A 260 -15.90 7.70 -8.43
N ARG A 261 -15.17 8.65 -9.03
CA ARG A 261 -15.68 9.99 -9.37
C ARG A 261 -16.70 9.98 -10.50
N LEU A 262 -16.67 8.96 -11.35
CA LEU A 262 -17.64 8.79 -12.44
C LEU A 262 -18.94 8.13 -11.94
N ASP A 263 -18.90 7.47 -10.78
CA ASP A 263 -20.03 6.80 -10.13
C ASP A 263 -20.45 7.55 -8.84
N VAL A 264 -20.96 8.75 -9.02
CA VAL A 264 -21.39 9.64 -7.93
C VAL A 264 -22.56 9.08 -7.10
N GLU A 265 -23.30 8.11 -7.63
CA GLU A 265 -24.42 7.49 -6.92
C GLU A 265 -23.94 6.52 -5.83
N HIS A 266 -22.86 5.78 -6.09
CA HIS A 266 -22.33 4.75 -5.19
C HIS A 266 -20.97 5.10 -4.57
N TRP A 267 -20.49 6.34 -4.74
CA TRP A 267 -19.32 6.87 -4.04
C TRP A 267 -19.73 7.85 -2.94
N THR A 268 -19.02 7.82 -1.81
CA THR A 268 -19.25 8.75 -0.69
C THR A 268 -18.63 10.13 -0.90
N GLY A 269 -17.80 10.32 -1.93
CA GLY A 269 -16.98 11.52 -2.10
C GLY A 269 -15.70 11.54 -1.28
N HIS A 270 -15.32 10.41 -0.65
CA HIS A 270 -14.13 10.31 0.19
C HIS A 270 -13.10 9.35 -0.39
N THR A 271 -11.82 9.68 -0.19
CA THR A 271 -10.67 8.91 -0.68
C THR A 271 -9.70 8.61 0.46
N GLY A 272 -9.36 7.33 0.62
CA GLY A 272 -8.35 6.85 1.54
C GLY A 272 -7.03 6.52 0.86
N CYS A 273 -5.92 6.68 1.58
CA CYS A 273 -4.60 6.23 1.18
C CYS A 273 -3.89 5.59 2.37
N VAL A 274 -3.36 4.38 2.20
CA VAL A 274 -2.58 3.68 3.21
C VAL A 274 -1.22 3.30 2.62
N ILE A 275 -0.13 3.62 3.32
CA ILE A 275 1.24 3.25 2.93
C ILE A 275 1.89 2.47 4.07
N LEU A 276 2.28 1.23 3.80
CA LEU A 276 3.07 0.43 4.74
C LEU A 276 4.54 0.82 4.67
N ALA A 277 5.13 1.15 5.82
CA ALA A 277 6.50 1.63 5.91
C ALA A 277 7.13 1.23 7.27
N PRO A 278 7.32 -0.07 7.55
CA PRO A 278 7.84 -0.55 8.83
C PRO A 278 9.24 0.00 9.15
N HIS A 279 10.02 0.41 8.14
CA HIS A 279 11.35 1.00 8.32
C HIS A 279 11.34 2.35 9.03
N LEU A 280 10.20 3.05 9.12
CA LEU A 280 10.09 4.35 9.77
C LEU A 280 10.42 4.32 11.27
N ILE A 281 10.36 3.14 11.92
CA ILE A 281 10.72 3.00 13.34
C ILE A 281 12.22 3.26 13.60
N THR A 282 13.05 3.31 12.56
CA THR A 282 14.49 3.58 12.68
C THR A 282 14.84 5.07 12.60
N LEU A 283 13.86 5.92 12.30
CA LEU A 283 14.09 7.36 12.15
C LEU A 283 14.25 8.04 13.50
N LYS A 284 15.17 9.00 13.59
CA LYS A 284 15.36 9.82 14.79
C LYS A 284 14.34 10.95 14.84
N LYS A 285 13.91 11.31 16.06
CA LYS A 285 13.00 12.44 16.31
C LYS A 285 13.54 13.75 15.73
N LYS A 286 14.85 14.00 15.88
CA LYS A 286 15.55 15.16 15.32
C LYS A 286 15.45 15.20 13.80
N ASP A 287 15.71 14.08 13.13
CA ASP A 287 15.73 13.99 11.66
C ASP A 287 14.33 14.24 11.06
N VAL A 288 13.28 13.80 11.76
CA VAL A 288 11.89 14.09 11.38
C VAL A 288 11.39 15.46 11.86
N GLY A 289 12.28 16.33 12.35
CA GLY A 289 11.98 17.75 12.58
C GLY A 289 11.21 18.03 13.87
N LEU A 290 11.26 17.12 14.85
CA LEU A 290 10.76 17.43 16.19
C LEU A 290 11.71 18.38 16.92
N PRO A 291 11.20 19.26 17.81
CA PRO A 291 12.02 20.20 18.56
C PRO A 291 12.81 19.53 19.69
N HIS A 292 13.88 20.19 20.13
CA HIS A 292 14.52 19.84 21.39
C HIS A 292 13.56 20.14 22.56
N VAL A 293 13.65 19.40 23.66
CA VAL A 293 12.73 19.51 24.81
C VAL A 293 12.67 20.91 25.43
N SER A 294 13.75 21.70 25.31
CA SER A 294 13.77 23.11 25.77
C SER A 294 12.88 24.04 24.96
N GLU A 295 12.55 23.68 23.71
CA GLU A 295 11.72 24.46 22.78
C GLU A 295 10.33 23.85 22.61
N ALA A 296 10.10 22.67 23.20
CA ALA A 296 8.86 21.93 23.09
C ALA A 296 7.76 22.51 23.99
N THR A 297 6.55 22.58 23.45
CA THR A 297 5.33 22.86 24.20
C THR A 297 5.02 21.74 25.19
N ASP A 298 4.17 22.02 26.19
CA ASP A 298 3.75 20.99 27.15
C ASP A 298 3.02 19.83 26.48
N ARG A 299 2.25 20.11 25.42
CA ARG A 299 1.60 19.09 24.59
C ARG A 299 2.63 18.20 23.88
N GLN A 300 3.64 18.79 23.25
CA GLN A 300 4.71 18.02 22.59
C GLN A 300 5.49 17.15 23.58
N LYS A 301 5.81 17.67 24.78
CA LYS A 301 6.45 16.90 25.85
C LYS A 301 5.59 15.72 26.30
N ARG A 302 4.30 15.97 26.57
CA ARG A 302 3.32 14.94 26.96
C ARG A 302 3.20 13.84 25.92
N ASP A 303 3.18 14.21 24.64
CA ASP A 303 2.99 13.28 23.53
C ASP A 303 4.31 12.61 23.08
N GLY A 304 5.45 12.96 23.69
CA GLY A 304 6.77 12.46 23.28
C GLY A 304 7.25 13.00 21.93
N MET A 305 6.65 14.10 21.45
CA MET A 305 6.93 14.79 20.18
C MET A 305 8.02 15.85 20.34
N CYS A 306 9.08 15.49 21.06
CA CYS A 306 10.31 16.24 21.24
C CYS A 306 11.45 15.28 21.61
N TRP A 307 12.69 15.74 21.50
CA TRP A 307 13.89 14.97 21.86
C TRP A 307 14.75 15.70 22.88
N SER A 308 15.45 14.95 23.71
CA SER A 308 16.50 15.44 24.61
C SER A 308 17.88 14.95 24.18
N ASP A 309 17.96 13.72 23.67
CA ASP A 309 19.12 13.17 22.97
C ASP A 309 18.83 13.10 21.46
N GLU A 310 19.79 13.53 20.64
CA GLU A 310 19.68 13.55 19.18
C GLU A 310 19.47 12.16 18.57
N ASN A 311 19.84 11.09 19.29
CA ASN A 311 19.72 9.71 18.86
C ASN A 311 18.39 9.05 19.25
N GLU A 312 17.47 9.76 19.89
CA GLU A 312 16.15 9.23 20.21
C GLU A 312 15.37 8.87 18.94
N PHE A 313 14.96 7.61 18.82
CA PHE A 313 14.08 7.16 17.75
C PHE A 313 12.67 7.75 17.89
N TYR A 314 12.04 8.04 16.76
CA TYR A 314 10.65 8.42 16.70
C TYR A 314 9.78 7.31 17.29
N ASN A 315 8.83 7.68 18.15
CA ASN A 315 8.03 6.76 18.95
C ASN A 315 8.86 5.70 19.71
N ASN A 316 10.09 6.03 20.12
CA ASN A 316 11.00 5.12 20.81
C ASN A 316 11.28 3.82 20.02
N GLY A 317 11.27 3.90 18.68
CA GLY A 317 11.46 2.74 17.80
C GLY A 317 10.29 1.75 17.81
N SER A 318 9.13 2.14 18.34
CA SER A 318 7.93 1.31 18.40
C SER A 318 7.01 1.56 17.21
N ALA A 319 6.16 0.58 16.93
CA ALA A 319 5.13 0.67 15.89
C ALA A 319 4.22 1.89 16.11
N PHE A 320 3.86 2.56 15.02
CA PHE A 320 2.88 3.63 15.03
C PHE A 320 2.11 3.67 13.70
N LYS A 321 1.00 4.39 13.72
CA LYS A 321 0.38 4.93 12.52
C LYS A 321 0.27 6.44 12.66
N VAL A 322 0.49 7.16 11.56
CA VAL A 322 0.29 8.61 11.51
C VAL A 322 -0.64 8.95 10.37
N THR A 323 -1.71 9.68 10.68
CA THR A 323 -2.73 10.06 9.71
C THR A 323 -2.77 11.58 9.48
N ALA A 324 -2.95 11.97 8.23
CA ALA A 324 -3.26 13.32 7.81
C ALA A 324 -4.64 13.33 7.13
N ARG A 325 -5.49 14.30 7.51
CA ARG A 325 -6.85 14.43 7.01
C ARG A 325 -7.41 15.82 7.28
N ASN A 326 -8.30 16.29 6.41
CA ASN A 326 -9.03 17.54 6.61
C ASN A 326 -10.47 17.42 6.09
N ALA A 327 -11.18 18.55 6.00
CA ALA A 327 -12.57 18.59 5.55
C ALA A 327 -12.77 18.32 4.05
N GLU A 328 -11.70 18.22 3.24
CA GLU A 328 -11.80 17.91 1.79
C GLU A 328 -12.09 16.43 1.50
N GLY A 329 -12.19 15.58 2.53
CA GLY A 329 -12.62 14.19 2.38
C GLY A 329 -11.50 13.20 2.00
N VAL A 330 -10.24 13.61 2.10
CA VAL A 330 -9.07 12.74 1.89
C VAL A 330 -8.41 12.38 3.23
N VAL A 331 -8.08 11.11 3.41
CA VAL A 331 -7.29 10.60 4.54
C VAL A 331 -6.07 9.84 4.04
N VAL A 332 -4.89 10.19 4.55
CA VAL A 332 -3.62 9.53 4.22
C VAL A 332 -2.99 9.02 5.50
N THR A 333 -2.75 7.72 5.59
CA THR A 333 -2.14 7.08 6.76
C THR A 333 -0.87 6.31 6.39
N LEU A 334 0.19 6.54 7.16
CA LEU A 334 1.41 5.72 7.13
C LEU A 334 1.38 4.74 8.29
N ILE A 335 1.72 3.47 8.04
CA ILE A 335 1.77 2.42 9.06
C ILE A 335 3.22 1.93 9.20
N ALA A 336 3.83 2.17 10.36
CA ALA A 336 5.20 1.77 10.69
C ALA A 336 5.25 0.38 11.35
N ASP A 337 4.57 -0.57 10.72
CA ASP A 337 4.51 -1.98 11.11
C ASP A 337 3.91 -2.80 9.95
N ASN A 338 4.08 -4.13 9.98
CA ASN A 338 3.51 -5.03 8.98
C ASN A 338 2.53 -6.06 9.57
N TYR A 339 2.19 -5.97 10.86
CA TYR A 339 1.14 -6.83 11.41
C TYR A 339 -0.22 -6.55 10.75
N PHE A 340 -0.83 -7.59 10.17
CA PHE A 340 -2.07 -7.55 9.39
C PHE A 340 -3.22 -6.81 10.08
N GLY A 341 -3.31 -6.90 11.41
CA GLY A 341 -4.37 -6.24 12.18
C GLY A 341 -4.34 -4.71 12.09
N TYR A 342 -3.19 -4.07 11.80
CA TYR A 342 -3.17 -2.63 11.53
C TYR A 342 -3.84 -2.31 10.20
N CYS A 343 -3.61 -3.12 9.16
CA CYS A 343 -4.22 -2.94 7.84
C CYS A 343 -5.75 -3.02 7.92
N LYS A 344 -6.28 -4.07 8.57
CA LYS A 344 -7.74 -4.25 8.77
C LYS A 344 -8.38 -3.14 9.60
N LYS A 345 -7.65 -2.50 10.52
CA LYS A 345 -8.19 -1.46 11.40
C LYS A 345 -8.01 -0.05 10.85
N GLU A 346 -7.29 0.09 9.73
CA GLU A 346 -7.13 1.35 9.03
C GLU A 346 -8.17 1.53 7.92
N VAL A 347 -8.51 0.44 7.22
CA VAL A 347 -9.76 0.35 6.45
C VAL A 347 -10.95 0.38 7.41
#